data_AF-T0RJ29-F1
#
_entry.id   AF-T0RJ29-F1
#
_cell.length_a   1.000
_cell.length_b   1.000
_cell.length_c   1.000
_cell.angle_alpha   90.00
_cell.angle_beta   90.00
_cell.angle_gamma   90.00
#
_symmetry.space_group_name_H-M   'P 1'
#
loop_
_entity.id
_entity.type
_entity.pdbx_description
1 polymer ?
#
loop_
_entity_poly.entity_id
_entity_poly.type
_entity_poly.pdbx_seq_one_letter_code
_entity_poly.pdbx_strand_id
1 'polypeptide(L)'
;MTQPRSGSWRCLAADLQADVATAKAELQQLLQLQHAARPPEESVPEPKLPRTNAAQIIEAPRDSLCLGRCPCLPRHEVTMERLQMIEDTNAIMAARCAQLDTTLAACASELRVSSEKMQRIESKYATERRRNALHVLAIQVLEDELRTLQTSSSLKASRLA
;
A
#
# COMPACT_ATOMS: atom_id res chain seq x y z
N MET A 1 -6.86 6.12 42.96
CA MET A 1 -7.75 7.23 42.53
C MET A 1 -7.01 8.07 41.51
N THR A 2 -7.20 7.80 40.22
CA THR A 2 -6.56 8.52 39.12
C THR A 2 -7.60 9.42 38.46
N GLN A 3 -7.40 10.74 38.57
CA GLN A 3 -8.28 11.76 37.99
C GLN A 3 -8.38 11.59 36.46
N PRO A 4 -9.57 11.78 35.86
CA PRO A 4 -9.68 11.91 34.42
C PRO A 4 -9.14 13.30 34.05
N ARG A 5 -7.95 13.34 33.43
CA ARG A 5 -7.45 14.54 32.77
C ARG A 5 -8.50 14.97 31.76
N SER A 6 -9.16 16.11 32.01
CA SER A 6 -9.99 16.79 31.03
C SER A 6 -9.11 17.11 29.84
N GLY A 7 -9.18 16.28 28.79
CA GLY A 7 -8.48 16.50 27.54
C GLY A 7 -9.00 17.80 26.93
N SER A 8 -8.25 18.88 27.10
CA SER A 8 -8.54 20.15 26.46
C SER A 8 -8.64 19.92 24.96
N TRP A 9 -9.73 20.38 24.35
CA TRP A 9 -9.94 20.35 22.90
C TRP A 9 -8.75 20.92 22.11
N ARG A 10 -7.96 21.79 22.74
CA ARG A 10 -6.72 22.33 22.18
C ARG A 10 -5.61 21.29 22.06
N CYS A 11 -5.50 20.36 23.01
CA CYS A 11 -4.54 19.25 22.94
C CYS A 11 -4.92 18.30 21.80
N LEU A 12 -6.21 17.97 21.69
CA LEU A 12 -6.71 17.06 20.65
C LEU A 12 -6.58 17.67 19.24
N ALA A 13 -6.80 18.98 19.11
CA ALA A 13 -6.57 19.71 17.86
C ALA A 13 -5.07 19.77 17.50
N ALA A 14 -4.18 19.96 18.48
CA ALA A 14 -2.74 19.95 18.26
C ALA A 14 -2.24 18.56 17.84
N ASP A 15 -2.76 17.49 18.44
CA ASP A 15 -2.42 16.11 18.10
C ASP A 15 -2.88 15.77 16.66
N LEU A 16 -4.10 16.15 16.28
CA LEU A 16 -4.59 16.00 14.91
C LEU A 16 -3.77 16.80 13.89
N GLN A 17 -3.34 18.01 14.25
CA GLN A 17 -2.49 18.84 13.40
C GLN A 17 -1.12 18.18 13.18
N ALA A 18 -0.55 17.57 14.22
CA ALA A 18 0.71 16.85 14.17
C ALA A 18 0.60 15.56 13.32
N ASP A 19 -0.49 14.81 13.46
CA ASP A 19 -0.77 13.62 12.66
C ASP A 19 -0.91 13.97 11.17
N VAL A 20 -1.61 15.06 10.84
CA VAL A 20 -1.76 15.55 9.46
C VAL A 20 -0.42 16.02 8.88
N ALA A 21 0.41 16.70 9.68
CA ALA A 21 1.74 17.12 9.24
C ALA A 21 2.64 15.92 8.94
N THR A 22 2.56 14.88 9.76
CA THR A 22 3.33 13.64 9.59
C THR A 22 2.88 12.89 8.34
N ALA A 23 1.57 12.73 8.14
CA ALA A 23 1.02 12.10 6.93
C ALA A 23 1.39 12.87 5.65
N LYS A 24 1.44 14.20 5.71
CA LYS A 24 1.86 15.05 4.57
C LYS A 24 3.35 14.86 4.24
N ALA A 25 4.21 14.74 5.26
CA ALA A 25 5.63 14.48 5.08
C ALA A 25 5.88 13.09 4.47
N GLU A 26 5.19 12.06 4.96
CA GLU A 26 5.26 10.70 4.40
C GLU A 26 4.78 10.67 2.94
N LEU A 27 3.68 11.35 2.61
CA LEU A 27 3.19 11.46 1.23
C LEU A 27 4.20 12.17 0.32
N GLN A 28 4.84 13.24 0.79
CA GLN A 28 5.90 13.91 0.03
C GLN A 28 7.11 13.02 -0.18
N GLN A 29 7.51 12.23 0.81
CA GLN A 29 8.61 11.29 0.69
C GLN A 29 8.30 10.17 -0.31
N LEU A 30 7.08 9.63 -0.28
CA LEU A 30 6.62 8.63 -1.26
C LEU A 30 6.57 9.21 -2.68
N LEU A 31 6.10 10.46 -2.84
CA LEU A 31 6.12 11.15 -4.13
C LEU A 31 7.57 11.36 -4.62
N GLN A 32 8.49 11.77 -3.75
CA GLN A 32 9.90 11.93 -4.12
C GLN A 32 10.54 10.59 -4.52
N LEU A 33 10.23 9.50 -3.80
CA LEU A 33 10.69 8.17 -4.19
C LEU A 33 10.11 7.73 -5.54
N GLN A 34 8.85 8.07 -5.84
CA GLN A 34 8.25 7.78 -7.15
C GLN A 34 8.88 8.59 -8.29
N HIS A 35 9.25 9.84 -8.04
CA HIS A 35 9.93 10.69 -9.02
C HIS A 35 11.41 10.32 -9.18
N ALA A 36 12.07 9.87 -8.12
CA ALA A 36 13.45 9.36 -8.16
C ALA A 36 13.54 7.95 -8.78
N ALA A 37 12.48 7.14 -8.67
CA ALA A 37 12.37 5.83 -9.29
C ALA A 37 11.83 5.87 -10.73
N ARG A 38 11.51 7.05 -11.29
CA ARG A 38 11.25 7.17 -12.72
C ARG A 38 12.60 7.06 -13.43
N PRO A 39 12.90 5.94 -14.12
CA PRO A 39 14.12 5.87 -14.90
C PRO A 39 14.06 6.97 -15.96
N PRO A 40 15.20 7.51 -16.45
CA PRO A 40 15.16 8.20 -17.73
C PRO A 40 14.48 7.25 -18.73
N GLU A 41 13.70 7.79 -19.66
CA GLU A 41 13.25 7.06 -20.85
C GLU A 41 14.49 6.68 -21.66
N GLU A 42 15.27 5.72 -21.17
CA GLU A 42 16.25 4.99 -21.93
C GLU A 42 15.41 4.01 -22.73
N SER A 43 15.28 4.30 -24.02
CA SER A 43 14.72 3.40 -25.00
C SER A 43 15.41 2.05 -24.85
N VAL A 44 14.78 1.15 -24.10
CA VAL A 44 15.15 -0.25 -23.99
C VAL A 44 15.19 -0.76 -25.43
N PRO A 45 16.36 -1.18 -25.96
CA PRO A 45 16.36 -1.86 -27.23
C PRO A 45 15.56 -3.13 -27.01
N GLU A 46 14.41 -3.27 -27.66
CA GLU A 46 13.69 -4.53 -27.72
C GLU A 46 14.72 -5.63 -28.05
N PRO A 47 14.91 -6.63 -27.18
CA PRO A 47 15.64 -7.81 -27.60
C PRO A 47 14.74 -8.46 -28.64
N LYS A 48 15.13 -8.36 -29.91
CA LYS A 48 14.56 -9.16 -30.98
C LYS A 48 14.71 -10.62 -30.56
N LEU A 49 13.65 -11.18 -29.99
CA LEU A 49 13.52 -12.62 -29.80
C LEU A 49 13.82 -13.24 -31.17
N PRO A 50 14.82 -14.11 -31.31
CA PRO A 50 14.95 -14.89 -32.53
C PRO A 50 13.64 -15.67 -32.67
N ARG A 51 12.84 -15.31 -33.69
CA ARG A 51 11.68 -16.10 -34.13
C ARG A 51 12.22 -17.47 -34.51
N THR A 52 12.25 -18.37 -33.54
CA THR A 52 12.56 -19.77 -33.75
C THR A 52 11.30 -20.39 -34.31
N ASN A 53 11.34 -20.71 -35.61
CA ASN A 53 10.32 -21.52 -36.25
C ASN A 53 10.22 -22.83 -35.46
N ALA A 54 9.10 -23.00 -34.76
CA ALA A 54 8.70 -24.27 -34.18
C ALA A 54 8.32 -25.23 -35.31
N ALA A 55 9.32 -25.90 -35.87
CA ALA A 55 9.13 -27.10 -36.67
C ALA A 55 10.45 -27.87 -36.74
N GLN A 56 10.55 -28.93 -35.92
CA GLN A 56 11.19 -30.23 -36.18
C GLN A 56 11.68 -30.85 -34.87
N ILE A 57 10.79 -31.60 -34.23
CA ILE A 57 11.14 -32.84 -33.54
C ILE A 57 11.17 -33.86 -34.71
N ILE A 58 12.23 -34.61 -34.99
CA ILE A 58 12.63 -35.86 -34.35
C ILE A 58 14.01 -36.22 -34.95
N GLU A 59 15.00 -36.47 -34.11
CA GLU A 59 15.83 -37.69 -34.12
C GLU A 59 16.88 -37.56 -33.01
N ALA A 60 16.78 -38.43 -32.01
CA ALA A 60 17.80 -38.58 -30.98
C ALA A 60 19.09 -39.14 -31.63
N PRO A 61 20.26 -38.49 -31.47
CA PRO A 61 21.51 -39.10 -31.86
C PRO A 61 21.89 -40.14 -30.82
N ARG A 62 22.01 -41.38 -31.27
CA ARG A 62 22.55 -42.51 -30.51
C ARG A 62 23.87 -42.12 -29.85
N ASP A 63 23.97 -42.44 -28.56
CA ASP A 63 25.18 -42.40 -27.76
C ASP A 63 26.34 -43.04 -28.53
N SER A 64 27.15 -42.20 -29.17
CA SER A 64 28.41 -42.60 -29.78
C SER A 64 29.46 -41.69 -29.17
N LEU A 65 30.15 -42.24 -28.15
CA LEU A 65 31.33 -41.66 -27.54
C LEU A 65 32.39 -41.47 -28.63
N CYS A 66 32.37 -40.30 -29.26
CA CYS A 66 33.28 -39.95 -30.34
C CYS A 66 34.63 -39.54 -29.75
N LEU A 67 35.50 -40.53 -29.53
CA LEU A 67 36.89 -40.32 -29.18
C LEU A 67 37.67 -39.83 -30.41
N GLY A 68 37.90 -38.51 -30.48
CA GLY A 68 38.92 -37.87 -31.31
C GLY A 68 38.60 -37.73 -32.80
N ARG A 69 38.31 -36.49 -33.23
CA ARG A 69 38.11 -36.05 -34.63
C ARG A 69 36.84 -36.54 -35.34
N CYS A 70 35.69 -36.55 -34.65
CA CYS A 70 34.40 -36.62 -35.35
C CYS A 70 33.99 -35.22 -35.86
N PRO A 71 33.52 -35.07 -37.12
CA PRO A 71 32.96 -33.81 -37.62
C PRO A 71 31.68 -33.34 -36.89
N CYS A 72 31.16 -34.16 -35.97
CA CYS A 72 30.03 -33.87 -35.09
C CYS A 72 30.40 -33.11 -33.80
N LEU A 73 31.67 -33.11 -33.39
CA LEU A 73 32.14 -32.46 -32.15
C LEU A 73 31.80 -30.96 -32.09
N PRO A 74 32.03 -30.16 -33.16
CA PRO A 74 31.70 -28.73 -33.14
C PRO A 74 30.20 -28.47 -33.03
N ARG A 75 29.36 -29.37 -33.57
CA ARG A 75 27.91 -29.27 -33.41
C ARG A 75 27.48 -29.54 -31.98
N HIS A 76 28.11 -30.52 -31.32
CA HIS A 76 27.84 -30.85 -29.93
C HIS A 76 28.27 -29.72 -28.98
N GLU A 77 29.45 -29.14 -29.18
CA GLU A 77 29.93 -27.98 -28.40
C GLU A 77 28.96 -26.79 -28.51
N VAL A 78 28.53 -26.43 -29.72
CA VAL A 78 27.54 -25.36 -29.93
C VAL A 78 26.18 -25.70 -29.28
N THR A 79 25.76 -26.97 -29.29
CA THR A 79 24.54 -27.40 -28.59
C THR A 79 24.68 -27.25 -27.07
N MET A 80 25.82 -27.64 -26.50
CA MET A 80 26.08 -27.51 -25.06
C MET A 80 26.16 -26.04 -24.63
N GLU A 81 26.80 -25.17 -25.41
CA GLU A 81 26.83 -23.73 -25.14
C GLU A 81 25.42 -23.11 -25.18
N ARG A 82 24.57 -23.54 -26.13
CA ARG A 82 23.17 -23.10 -26.19
C ARG A 82 22.36 -23.58 -24.99
N LEU A 83 22.57 -24.82 -24.55
CA LEU A 83 21.91 -25.36 -23.36
C LEU A 83 22.34 -24.59 -22.11
N GLN A 84 23.65 -24.33 -21.96
CA GLN A 84 24.16 -23.52 -20.85
C GLN A 84 23.54 -22.12 -20.83
N MET A 85 23.43 -21.45 -21.97
CA MET A 85 22.78 -20.14 -22.06
C MET A 85 21.30 -20.20 -21.62
N ILE A 86 20.59 -21.27 -21.98
CA ILE A 86 19.19 -21.47 -21.56
C ILE A 86 19.11 -21.70 -20.06
N GLU A 87 20.00 -22.52 -19.50
CA GLU A 87 20.09 -22.76 -18.05
C GLU A 87 20.38 -21.47 -17.28
N ASP A 88 21.34 -20.68 -17.75
CA ASP A 88 21.69 -19.37 -17.15
C ASP A 88 20.50 -18.41 -17.21
N THR A 89 19.80 -18.36 -18.35
CA THR A 89 18.60 -17.53 -18.52
C THR A 89 17.50 -17.95 -17.56
N ASN A 90 17.25 -19.26 -17.42
CA ASN A 90 16.27 -19.79 -16.49
C ASN A 90 16.63 -19.49 -15.03
N ALA A 91 17.91 -19.57 -14.67
CA ALA A 91 18.38 -19.22 -13.34
C ALA A 91 18.14 -17.73 -13.03
N ILE A 92 18.42 -16.84 -13.99
CA ILE A 92 18.14 -15.39 -13.87
C ILE A 92 16.64 -15.15 -13.73
N MET A 93 15.80 -15.82 -14.53
CA MET A 93 14.35 -15.69 -14.45
C MET A 93 13.82 -16.16 -13.09
N ALA A 94 14.29 -17.32 -12.59
CA ALA A 94 13.91 -17.83 -11.28
C ALA A 94 14.29 -16.86 -10.15
N ALA A 95 15.49 -16.28 -10.20
CA ALA A 95 15.92 -15.27 -9.24
C ALA A 95 15.03 -14.02 -9.27
N ARG A 96 14.65 -13.55 -10.47
CA ARG A 96 13.73 -12.42 -10.62
C ARG A 96 12.33 -12.72 -10.10
N CYS A 97 11.80 -13.93 -10.35
CA CYS A 97 10.52 -14.35 -9.79
C CYS A 97 10.56 -14.34 -8.25
N ALA A 98 11.61 -14.90 -7.64
CA ALA A 98 11.76 -14.88 -6.18
C ALA A 98 11.83 -13.46 -5.60
N GLN A 99 12.49 -12.53 -6.30
CA GLN A 99 12.50 -11.12 -5.92
C GLN A 99 11.10 -10.49 -6.00
N LEU A 100 10.35 -10.76 -7.08
CA LEU A 100 8.98 -10.27 -7.24
C LEU A 100 8.03 -10.84 -6.17
N ASP A 101 8.16 -12.11 -5.81
CA ASP A 101 7.36 -12.71 -4.73
C ASP A 101 7.65 -12.03 -3.39
N THR A 102 8.91 -11.71 -3.13
CA THR A 102 9.33 -11.01 -1.91
C THR A 102 8.75 -9.59 -1.86
N THR A 103 8.79 -8.85 -2.97
CA THR A 103 8.21 -7.49 -3.03
C THR A 103 6.69 -7.53 -2.92
N LEU A 104 6.02 -8.48 -3.57
CA LEU A 104 4.57 -8.67 -3.44
C LEU A 104 4.17 -8.98 -1.99
N ALA A 105 4.92 -9.84 -1.30
CA ALA A 105 4.68 -10.15 0.10
C ALA A 105 4.84 -8.90 1.00
N ALA A 106 5.86 -8.09 0.75
CA ALA A 106 6.06 -6.82 1.47
C ALA A 106 4.89 -5.84 1.22
N CYS A 107 4.50 -5.63 -0.03
CA CYS A 107 3.37 -4.77 -0.38
C CYS A 107 2.04 -5.25 0.24
N ALA A 108 1.80 -6.56 0.28
CA ALA A 108 0.61 -7.13 0.92
C ALA A 108 0.59 -6.87 2.44
N SER A 109 1.75 -6.97 3.09
CA SER A 109 1.91 -6.65 4.51
C SER A 109 1.64 -5.17 4.80
N GLU A 110 2.23 -4.26 4.00
CA GLU A 110 2.01 -2.83 4.13
C GLU A 110 0.54 -2.44 3.90
N LEU A 111 -0.10 -3.05 2.90
CA LEU A 111 -1.52 -2.83 2.63
C LEU A 111 -2.40 -3.29 3.81
N ARG A 112 -2.08 -4.43 4.43
CA ARG A 112 -2.75 -4.88 5.65
C ARG A 112 -2.62 -3.88 6.78
N VAL A 113 -1.39 -3.41 7.05
CA VAL A 113 -1.13 -2.42 8.11
C VAL A 113 -1.89 -1.12 7.84
N SER A 114 -1.89 -0.65 6.59
CA SER A 114 -2.64 0.54 6.17
C SER A 114 -4.14 0.37 6.37
N SER A 115 -4.70 -0.78 6.00
CA SER A 115 -6.11 -1.11 6.20
C SER A 115 -6.49 -1.13 7.70
N GLU A 116 -5.66 -1.72 8.55
CA GLU A 116 -5.87 -1.72 10.00
C GLU A 116 -5.82 -0.31 10.60
N LYS A 117 -4.90 0.55 10.13
CA LYS A 117 -4.86 1.96 10.54
C LYS A 117 -6.13 2.70 10.14
N MET A 118 -6.62 2.49 8.92
CA MET A 118 -7.85 3.10 8.41
C MET A 118 -9.06 2.69 9.25
N GLN A 119 -9.20 1.39 9.54
CA GLN A 119 -10.28 0.88 10.39
C GLN A 119 -10.27 1.51 11.80
N ARG A 120 -9.08 1.73 12.39
CA ARG A 120 -8.96 2.42 13.68
C ARG A 120 -9.39 3.88 13.60
N ILE A 121 -9.06 4.58 12.52
CA ILE A 121 -9.47 5.97 12.28
C ILE A 121 -11.00 6.04 12.12
N GLU A 122 -11.59 5.17 11.32
CA GLU A 122 -13.04 5.09 11.13
C GLU A 122 -13.78 4.83 12.45
N SER A 123 -13.26 3.93 13.28
CA SER A 123 -13.81 3.65 14.61
C SER A 123 -13.76 4.86 15.54
N LYS A 124 -12.62 5.57 15.58
CA LYS A 124 -12.47 6.83 16.34
C LYS A 124 -13.46 7.88 15.84
N TYR A 125 -13.57 8.06 14.52
CA TYR A 125 -14.49 9.01 13.91
C TYR A 125 -15.95 8.68 14.24
N ALA A 126 -16.35 7.42 14.18
CA ALA A 126 -17.71 6.99 14.55
C ALA A 126 -18.04 7.29 16.01
N THR A 127 -17.07 7.07 16.91
CA THR A 127 -17.21 7.41 18.34
C THR A 127 -17.39 8.91 18.53
N GLU A 128 -16.58 9.71 17.84
CA GLU A 128 -16.63 11.16 17.95
C GLU A 128 -17.92 11.76 17.37
N ARG A 129 -18.39 11.20 16.26
CA ARG A 129 -19.69 11.54 15.68
C ARG A 129 -20.83 11.30 16.66
N ARG A 130 -20.82 10.18 17.40
CA ARG A 130 -21.82 9.91 18.44
C ARG A 130 -21.73 10.90 19.60
N ARG A 131 -20.52 11.20 20.07
CA ARG A 131 -20.31 12.19 21.15
C ARG A 131 -20.83 13.57 20.73
N ASN A 132 -20.54 13.99 19.52
CA ASN A 132 -21.02 15.28 18.99
C ASN A 132 -22.56 15.30 18.88
N ALA A 133 -23.19 14.21 18.44
CA ALA A 133 -24.65 14.10 18.42
C ALA A 133 -25.25 14.25 19.84
N LEU A 134 -24.64 13.63 20.85
CA LEU A 134 -25.08 13.79 22.25
C LEU A 134 -24.89 15.23 22.76
N HIS A 135 -23.79 15.90 22.41
CA HIS A 135 -23.61 17.31 22.76
C HIS A 135 -24.68 18.21 22.12
N VAL A 136 -25.04 17.96 20.86
CA VAL A 136 -26.12 18.69 20.19
C VAL A 136 -27.45 18.51 20.93
N LEU A 137 -27.78 17.27 21.34
CA LEU A 137 -28.98 17.01 22.12
C LEU A 137 -28.95 17.69 23.50
N ALA A 138 -27.81 17.67 24.20
CA ALA A 138 -27.67 18.33 25.48
C ALA A 138 -27.87 19.85 25.38
N ILE A 139 -27.32 20.48 24.34
CA ILE A 139 -27.54 21.90 24.05
C ILE A 139 -29.03 22.15 23.81
N GLN A 140 -29.69 21.33 23.01
CA GLN A 140 -31.12 21.47 22.72
C GLN A 140 -31.97 21.44 24.01
N VAL A 141 -31.69 20.50 24.92
CA VAL A 141 -32.38 20.40 26.20
C VAL A 141 -32.18 21.67 27.05
N LEU A 142 -30.94 22.17 27.14
CA LEU A 142 -30.65 23.39 27.88
C LEU A 142 -31.34 24.62 27.29
N GLU A 143 -31.44 24.70 25.96
CA GLU A 143 -32.19 25.76 25.29
C GLU A 143 -33.70 25.68 25.59
N ASP A 144 -34.28 24.47 25.65
CA ASP A 144 -35.68 24.26 26.01
C ASP A 144 -35.95 24.64 27.48
N GLU A 145 -35.05 24.26 28.39
CA GLU A 145 -35.09 24.68 29.80
C GLU A 145 -35.01 26.21 29.94
N LEU A 146 -34.13 26.86 29.16
CA LEU A 146 -34.02 28.31 29.17
C LEU A 146 -35.32 28.98 28.67
N ARG A 147 -35.90 28.48 27.58
CA ARG A 147 -37.17 28.98 27.02
C ARG A 147 -38.33 28.84 28.01
N THR A 148 -38.42 27.70 28.69
CA THR A 148 -39.45 27.47 29.72
C THR A 148 -39.28 28.37 30.94
N LEU A 149 -38.04 28.60 31.40
CA LEU A 149 -37.77 29.54 32.48
C LEU A 149 -38.12 30.98 32.10
N GLN A 150 -37.73 31.43 30.90
CA GLN A 150 -38.03 32.77 30.40
C GLN A 150 -39.55 33.03 30.29
N THR A 151 -40.30 32.08 29.73
CA THR A 151 -41.77 32.18 29.64
C THR A 151 -42.42 32.19 31.01
N SER A 152 -41.96 31.37 31.95
CA SER A 152 -42.49 31.37 33.33
C SER A 152 -42.20 32.68 34.08
N SER A 153 -41.01 33.26 33.86
CA SER A 153 -40.60 34.55 34.44
C SER A 153 -41.43 35.70 33.87
N SER A 154 -41.61 35.73 32.54
CA SER A 154 -42.45 36.71 31.87
C SER A 154 -43.90 36.64 32.36
N LEU A 155 -44.48 35.44 32.46
CA LEU A 155 -45.84 35.25 32.98
C LEU A 155 -45.99 35.72 34.43
N LYS A 156 -44.99 35.48 35.29
CA LYS A 156 -44.99 35.98 36.67
C LYS A 156 -44.88 37.51 36.71
N ALA A 157 -44.02 38.10 35.90
CA ALA A 157 -43.88 39.55 35.79
C ALA A 157 -45.18 40.21 35.32
N SER A 158 -45.85 39.65 34.31
CA SER A 158 -47.15 40.16 33.82
C SER A 158 -48.29 40.03 34.82
N ARG A 159 -48.22 39.11 35.79
CA ARG A 159 -49.23 39.00 36.87
C ARG A 159 -49.01 39.97 38.02
N LEU A 160 -47.82 40.54 38.14
CA LEU A 160 -47.43 41.47 39.21
C LEU A 160 -47.48 42.93 38.77
N ALA A 161 -47.62 43.19 37.46
CA ALA A 161 -47.83 44.51 36.86
C ALA A 161 -49.33 44.81 36.72
#